data_AF-A0AA38BZI1-F1
#
_entry.id   AF-A0AA38BZI1-F1
#
_cell.length_a   1.000
_cell.length_b   1.000
_cell.length_c   1.000
_cell.angle_alpha   90.00
_cell.angle_beta   90.00
_cell.angle_gamma   90.00
#
_symmetry.space_group_name_H-M   'P 1'
#
loop_
_entity.id
_entity.type
_entity.pdbx_description
1 polymer ?
#
loop_
_entity_poly.entity_id
_entity_poly.type
_entity_poly.pdbx_seq_one_letter_code
_entity_poly.pdbx_strand_id
1 'polypeptide(L)'
;GYGIAAQALTAVIRAHDGRGPPTALTSAILQKLRLSSPDEVIGWTYADPSWARIAALVPVVKACAEAGDQVTQNVLLNAVQELASSVKAIVRRLGLSGTDGLESFPLVMVGGVLETDEGWDISKDVVNCISKEFPGVHPIQPKVSSQGVRDPEKLSKYALTSRMPRLAPACFAFSFPLFFFAFRSSVMKPPPCLGGGPVTAAQAGRRSYNHRPAQSSGPSCVF
;
A
#
# COMPACT_ATOMS: atom_id res chain seq x y z
N GLY A 1 0.39 5.76 -7.83
CA GLY A 1 -0.87 5.25 -8.41
C GLY A 1 -1.08 3.79 -8.09
N TYR A 2 -0.44 2.91 -8.87
CA TYR A 2 -0.53 1.45 -8.71
C TYR A 2 -0.38 0.96 -7.26
N GLY A 3 0.67 1.38 -6.53
CA GLY A 3 0.93 0.90 -5.17
C GLY A 3 -0.21 1.18 -4.19
N ILE A 4 -0.84 2.36 -4.27
CA ILE A 4 -2.02 2.73 -3.47
C ILE A 4 -3.19 1.79 -3.80
N ALA A 5 -3.49 1.63 -5.08
CA ALA A 5 -4.60 0.79 -5.52
C ALA A 5 -4.37 -0.70 -5.21
N ALA A 6 -3.15 -1.21 -5.31
CA ALA A 6 -2.82 -2.59 -4.95
C ALA A 6 -3.00 -2.85 -3.44
N GLN A 7 -2.60 -1.91 -2.59
CA GLN A 7 -2.86 -1.97 -1.15
C GLN A 7 -4.37 -1.92 -0.86
N ALA A 8 -5.10 -1.06 -1.57
CA ALA A 8 -6.56 -0.94 -1.46
C ALA A 8 -7.28 -2.25 -1.84
N LEU A 9 -6.93 -2.87 -2.97
CA LEU A 9 -7.47 -4.17 -3.38
C LEU A 9 -7.14 -5.27 -2.36
N THR A 10 -5.92 -5.27 -1.81
CA THR A 10 -5.54 -6.18 -0.73
C THR A 10 -6.42 -5.96 0.50
N ALA A 11 -6.71 -4.71 0.86
CA ALA A 11 -7.56 -4.38 2.00
C ALA A 11 -9.01 -4.86 1.79
N VAL A 12 -9.56 -4.73 0.57
CA VAL A 12 -10.88 -5.26 0.22
C VAL A 12 -10.95 -6.77 0.43
N ILE A 13 -9.98 -7.53 -0.09
CA ILE A 13 -9.96 -9.00 0.08
C ILE A 13 -9.79 -9.37 1.55
N ARG A 14 -8.92 -8.66 2.30
CA ARG A 14 -8.76 -8.92 3.74
C ARG A 14 -10.04 -8.65 4.52
N ALA A 15 -10.78 -7.58 4.21
CA ALA A 15 -12.05 -7.29 4.84
C ALA A 15 -13.10 -8.36 4.53
N HIS A 16 -13.17 -8.82 3.27
CA HIS A 16 -14.05 -9.90 2.84
C HIS A 16 -13.75 -11.22 3.58
N ASP A 17 -12.48 -11.58 3.72
CA ASP A 17 -12.05 -12.80 4.43
C ASP A 17 -12.19 -12.69 5.96
N GLY A 18 -12.62 -11.55 6.51
CA GLY A 18 -12.62 -11.30 7.96
C GLY A 18 -11.22 -11.14 8.59
N ARG A 19 -10.18 -10.95 7.76
CA ARG A 19 -8.76 -10.77 8.18
C ARG A 19 -8.35 -9.31 8.30
N GLY A 20 -9.29 -8.40 8.11
CA GLY A 20 -9.12 -6.95 8.19
C GLY A 20 -10.40 -6.29 8.71
N PRO A 21 -10.31 -5.02 9.12
CA PRO A 21 -11.47 -4.25 9.52
C PRO A 21 -12.46 -4.09 8.34
N PRO A 22 -13.77 -3.94 8.63
CA PRO A 22 -14.74 -3.60 7.60
C PRO A 22 -14.41 -2.25 6.96
N THR A 23 -14.71 -2.11 5.68
CA THR A 23 -14.40 -0.90 4.90
C THR A 23 -15.47 -0.63 3.84
N ALA A 24 -15.83 0.64 3.68
CA ALA A 24 -16.73 1.10 2.61
C ALA A 24 -16.07 0.98 1.21
N LEU A 25 -14.75 0.79 1.18
CA LEU A 25 -13.98 0.59 -0.05
C LEU A 25 -14.45 -0.65 -0.82
N THR A 26 -14.89 -1.72 -0.13
CA THR A 26 -15.36 -2.95 -0.78
C THR A 26 -16.51 -2.67 -1.73
N SER A 27 -17.60 -2.06 -1.23
CA SER A 27 -18.75 -1.70 -2.07
C SER A 27 -18.38 -0.70 -3.16
N ALA A 28 -17.52 0.27 -2.87
CA ALA A 28 -17.12 1.30 -3.82
C ALA A 28 -16.32 0.72 -5.00
N ILE A 29 -15.39 -0.21 -4.74
CA ILE A 29 -14.63 -0.89 -5.78
C ILE A 29 -15.52 -1.82 -6.61
N LEU A 30 -16.40 -2.62 -5.98
CA LEU A 30 -17.32 -3.48 -6.71
C LEU A 30 -18.21 -2.68 -7.67
N GLN A 31 -18.76 -1.55 -7.20
CA GLN A 31 -19.56 -0.65 -8.03
C GLN A 31 -18.74 -0.07 -9.20
N LYS A 32 -17.51 0.40 -8.93
CA LYS A 32 -16.63 0.96 -9.96
C LYS A 32 -16.29 -0.05 -11.04
N LEU A 33 -16.03 -1.30 -10.62
CA LEU A 33 -15.61 -2.39 -11.50
C LEU A 33 -16.77 -3.18 -12.10
N ARG A 34 -18.01 -2.92 -11.65
CA ARG A 34 -19.23 -3.66 -12.02
C ARG A 34 -19.12 -5.15 -11.72
N LEU A 35 -18.56 -5.48 -10.56
CA LEU A 35 -18.43 -6.85 -10.07
C LEU A 35 -19.56 -7.18 -9.10
N SER A 36 -20.02 -8.43 -9.10
CA SER A 36 -21.14 -8.85 -8.24
C SER A 36 -20.68 -9.28 -6.85
N SER A 37 -19.42 -9.70 -6.72
CA SER A 37 -18.84 -10.22 -5.48
C SER A 37 -17.36 -9.85 -5.31
N PRO A 38 -16.84 -9.76 -4.07
CA PRO A 38 -15.42 -9.58 -3.81
C PRO A 38 -14.53 -10.69 -4.41
N ASP A 39 -15.04 -11.92 -4.55
CA ASP A 39 -14.28 -13.04 -5.13
C ASP A 39 -13.87 -12.79 -6.60
N GLU A 40 -14.68 -12.02 -7.35
CA GLU A 40 -14.39 -11.66 -8.74
C GLU A 40 -13.21 -10.68 -8.87
N VAL A 41 -12.81 -10.00 -7.80
CA VAL A 41 -11.68 -9.04 -7.81
C VAL A 41 -10.37 -9.73 -8.19
N ILE A 42 -10.17 -10.99 -7.80
CA ILE A 42 -8.99 -11.77 -8.16
C ILE A 42 -8.97 -12.00 -9.67
N GLY A 43 -10.08 -12.51 -10.22
CA GLY A 43 -10.23 -12.72 -11.67
C GLY A 43 -10.05 -11.43 -12.46
N TRP A 44 -10.66 -10.33 -12.01
CA TRP A 44 -10.50 -9.00 -12.62
C TRP A 44 -9.04 -8.55 -12.64
N THR A 45 -8.30 -8.78 -11.55
CA THR A 45 -6.89 -8.39 -11.41
C THR A 45 -5.98 -9.15 -12.37
N TYR A 46 -6.23 -10.45 -12.56
CA TYR A 46 -5.43 -11.29 -13.45
C TYR A 46 -5.83 -11.21 -14.93
N ALA A 47 -7.04 -10.71 -15.24
CA ALA A 47 -7.53 -10.60 -16.62
C ALA A 47 -6.74 -9.61 -17.49
N ASP A 48 -6.14 -8.58 -16.88
CA ASP A 48 -5.30 -7.60 -17.58
C ASP A 48 -4.20 -7.08 -16.64
N PRO A 49 -2.91 -7.31 -16.96
CA PRO A 49 -1.77 -6.89 -16.14
C PRO A 49 -1.46 -5.39 -16.24
N SER A 50 -2.31 -4.59 -16.87
CA SER A 50 -2.16 -3.13 -16.99
C SER A 50 -2.10 -2.45 -15.62
N TRP A 51 -0.93 -1.89 -15.34
CA TRP A 51 -0.63 -1.11 -14.15
C TRP A 51 -1.44 0.19 -14.12
N ALA A 52 -1.76 0.74 -15.29
CA ALA A 52 -2.64 1.90 -15.42
C ALA A 52 -4.09 1.58 -15.00
N ARG A 53 -4.60 0.40 -15.37
CA ARG A 53 -5.96 -0.06 -15.01
C ARG A 53 -6.13 -0.20 -13.50
N ILE A 54 -5.12 -0.73 -12.81
CA ILE A 54 -5.12 -0.80 -11.34
C ILE A 54 -4.98 0.60 -10.75
N ALA A 55 -4.06 1.43 -11.25
CA ALA A 55 -3.89 2.80 -10.77
C ALA A 55 -5.13 3.68 -10.92
N ALA A 56 -6.02 3.38 -11.88
CA ALA A 56 -7.28 4.08 -12.09
C ALA A 56 -8.30 3.92 -10.94
N LEU A 57 -8.02 3.05 -9.95
CA LEU A 57 -8.82 2.93 -8.73
C LEU A 57 -8.50 4.00 -7.67
N VAL A 58 -7.38 4.71 -7.78
CA VAL A 58 -6.96 5.72 -6.79
C VAL A 58 -8.02 6.77 -6.47
N PRO A 59 -8.79 7.32 -7.43
CA PRO A 59 -9.86 8.27 -7.13
C PRO A 59 -10.92 7.69 -6.17
N VAL A 60 -11.25 6.39 -6.29
CA VAL A 60 -12.18 5.72 -5.37
C VAL A 60 -11.58 5.63 -3.96
N VAL A 61 -10.28 5.33 -3.87
CA VAL A 61 -9.56 5.28 -2.58
C VAL A 61 -9.56 6.65 -1.90
N LYS A 62 -9.29 7.73 -2.65
CA LYS A 62 -9.33 9.11 -2.15
C LYS A 62 -10.73 9.47 -1.61
N ALA A 63 -11.77 9.23 -2.41
CA ALA A 63 -13.15 9.51 -2.03
C ALA A 63 -13.59 8.77 -0.75
N CYS A 64 -13.21 7.49 -0.60
CA CYS A 64 -13.49 6.75 0.63
C CYS A 64 -12.73 7.32 1.83
N ALA A 65 -11.48 7.74 1.67
CA ALA A 65 -10.70 8.33 2.77
C ALA A 65 -11.28 9.67 3.24
N GLU A 66 -11.77 10.49 2.31
CA GLU A 66 -12.49 11.74 2.58
C GLU A 66 -13.82 11.50 3.29
N ALA A 67 -14.51 10.41 2.95
CA ALA A 67 -15.72 9.97 3.63
C ALA A 67 -15.46 9.37 5.02
N GLY A 68 -14.22 9.35 5.51
CA GLY A 68 -13.86 8.90 6.85
C GLY A 68 -13.54 7.40 6.96
N ASP A 69 -13.34 6.69 5.84
CA ASP A 69 -12.93 5.29 5.89
C ASP A 69 -11.48 5.15 6.41
N GLN A 70 -11.33 4.58 7.60
CA GLN A 70 -10.04 4.47 8.26
C GLN A 70 -9.05 3.57 7.49
N VAL A 71 -9.55 2.59 6.75
CA VAL A 71 -8.71 1.66 5.98
C VAL A 71 -8.05 2.39 4.83
N THR A 72 -8.82 3.19 4.07
CA THR A 72 -8.27 3.97 2.95
C THR A 72 -7.38 5.11 3.43
N GLN A 73 -7.73 5.77 4.55
CA GLN A 73 -6.83 6.74 5.20
C GLN A 73 -5.48 6.11 5.53
N ASN A 74 -5.47 4.91 6.12
CA ASN A 74 -4.23 4.21 6.42
C ASN A 74 -3.44 3.83 5.15
N VAL A 75 -4.13 3.40 4.08
CA VAL A 75 -3.47 3.12 2.79
C VAL A 75 -2.81 4.37 2.21
N LEU A 76 -3.48 5.52 2.24
CA LEU A 76 -2.92 6.79 1.75
C LEU A 76 -1.77 7.28 2.63
N LEU A 77 -1.91 7.20 3.96
CA LEU A 77 -0.83 7.55 4.90
C LEU A 77 0.40 6.67 4.72
N ASN A 78 0.23 5.36 4.52
CA ASN A 78 1.35 4.47 4.20
C ASN A 78 2.06 4.91 2.91
N ALA A 79 1.30 5.26 1.87
CA ALA A 79 1.89 5.75 0.62
C ALA A 79 2.65 7.08 0.81
N VAL A 80 2.15 8.00 1.65
CA VAL A 80 2.87 9.22 2.04
C VAL A 80 4.20 8.87 2.71
N GLN A 81 4.20 7.95 3.67
CA GLN A 81 5.40 7.58 4.41
C GLN A 81 6.47 6.94 3.50
N GLU A 82 6.06 6.06 2.59
CA GLU A 82 6.98 5.41 1.64
C GLU A 82 7.59 6.42 0.65
N LEU A 83 6.79 7.37 0.15
CA LEU A 83 7.29 8.45 -0.70
C LEU A 83 8.27 9.35 0.06
N ALA A 84 7.90 9.78 1.28
CA ALA A 84 8.75 10.61 2.11
C ALA A 84 10.07 9.91 2.45
N SER A 85 10.02 8.63 2.81
CA SER A 85 11.21 7.80 3.08
C SER A 85 12.15 7.76 1.88
N SER A 86 11.61 7.59 0.67
CA SER A 86 12.39 7.60 -0.57
C SER A 86 13.10 8.93 -0.80
N VAL A 87 12.41 10.06 -0.58
CA VAL A 87 13.03 11.40 -0.70
C VAL A 87 14.11 11.59 0.35
N LYS A 88 13.84 11.25 1.61
CA LYS A 88 14.81 11.38 2.73
C LYS A 88 16.08 10.57 2.47
N ALA A 89 15.95 9.37 1.91
CA ALA A 89 17.10 8.54 1.55
C ALA A 89 18.00 9.23 0.50
N ILE A 90 17.41 9.88 -0.51
CA ILE A 90 18.16 10.60 -1.55
C ILE A 90 18.81 11.87 -0.99
N VAL A 91 18.06 12.66 -0.21
CA VAL A 91 18.58 13.89 0.42
C VAL A 91 19.81 13.59 1.26
N ARG A 92 19.75 12.56 2.11
CA ARG A 92 20.88 12.12 2.95
C ARG A 92 22.05 11.60 2.11
N ARG A 93 21.77 10.76 1.11
CA ARG A 93 22.82 10.15 0.27
C ARG A 93 23.59 11.18 -0.55
N LEU A 94 22.92 12.24 -1.00
CA LEU A 94 23.51 13.29 -1.82
C LEU A 94 23.96 14.52 -1.01
N GLY A 95 23.69 14.55 0.31
CA GLY A 95 24.04 15.68 1.17
C GLY A 95 23.31 16.97 0.81
N LEU A 96 22.08 16.89 0.27
CA LEU A 96 21.37 18.06 -0.26
C LEU A 96 20.95 19.08 0.81
N SER A 97 20.87 18.64 2.07
CA SER A 97 20.47 19.47 3.21
C SER A 97 21.66 20.03 3.99
N GLY A 98 22.89 19.94 3.45
CA GLY A 98 24.10 20.36 4.15
C GLY A 98 24.46 19.45 5.32
N THR A 99 25.48 19.85 6.08
CA THR A 99 26.01 19.08 7.22
C THR A 99 25.12 19.12 8.46
N ASP A 100 24.31 20.17 8.60
CA ASP A 100 23.42 20.43 9.74
C ASP A 100 21.94 20.11 9.44
N GLY A 101 21.61 19.76 8.19
CA GLY A 101 20.24 19.45 7.76
C GLY A 101 19.38 20.68 7.46
N LEU A 102 19.95 21.89 7.51
CA LEU A 102 19.21 23.15 7.41
C LEU A 102 19.32 23.79 6.03
N GLU A 103 20.24 23.32 5.17
CA GLU A 103 20.38 23.91 3.84
C GLU A 103 19.14 23.71 2.98
N SER A 104 18.89 24.74 2.17
CA SER A 104 17.75 24.84 1.26
C SER A 104 17.97 23.96 0.03
N PHE A 105 16.97 23.15 -0.34
CA PHE A 105 17.00 22.39 -1.58
C PHE A 105 15.63 22.31 -2.27
N PRO A 106 15.58 22.33 -3.62
CA PRO A 106 14.34 22.18 -4.35
C PRO A 106 13.86 20.72 -4.38
N LEU A 107 12.56 20.51 -4.16
CA LEU A 107 11.89 19.22 -4.33
C LEU A 107 10.83 19.33 -5.42
N VAL A 108 11.11 18.78 -6.59
CA VAL A 108 10.15 18.75 -7.69
C VAL A 108 9.31 17.47 -7.60
N MET A 109 7.99 17.62 -7.55
CA MET A 109 7.03 16.50 -7.48
C MET A 109 6.21 16.42 -8.76
N VAL A 110 6.17 15.24 -9.39
CA VAL A 110 5.48 15.03 -10.67
C VAL A 110 4.68 13.73 -10.63
N GLY A 111 3.47 13.77 -11.22
CA GLY A 111 2.64 12.61 -11.50
C GLY A 111 1.20 12.79 -11.00
N GLY A 112 0.24 12.18 -11.68
CA GLY A 112 -1.20 12.42 -11.46
C GLY A 112 -1.76 12.09 -10.06
N VAL A 113 -1.01 11.35 -9.22
CA VAL A 113 -1.41 11.17 -7.81
C VAL A 113 -1.07 12.40 -6.96
N LEU A 114 0.03 13.07 -7.31
CA LEU A 114 0.57 14.27 -6.66
C LEU A 114 -0.04 15.56 -7.24
N GLU A 115 -0.84 15.46 -8.31
CA GLU A 115 -1.65 16.54 -8.81
C GLU A 115 -2.76 16.86 -7.79
N THR A 116 -2.93 18.15 -7.51
CA THR A 116 -3.93 18.66 -6.57
C THR A 116 -5.26 18.79 -7.28
N ASP A 117 -5.93 17.65 -7.45
CA ASP A 117 -7.34 17.61 -7.81
C ASP A 117 -8.14 17.37 -6.54
N GLU A 118 -9.31 18.01 -6.45
CA GLU A 118 -10.20 18.04 -5.28
C GLU A 118 -10.18 16.76 -4.44
N GLY A 119 -10.01 16.90 -3.12
CA GLY A 119 -9.98 15.77 -2.19
C GLY A 119 -8.70 15.65 -1.36
N TRP A 120 -8.28 14.42 -1.04
CA TRP A 120 -7.07 14.14 -0.26
C TRP A 120 -5.80 14.57 -1.00
N ASP A 121 -5.09 15.53 -0.40
CA ASP A 121 -3.84 16.10 -0.92
C ASP A 121 -2.60 15.35 -0.38
N ILE A 122 -2.23 14.30 -1.09
CA ILE A 122 -1.04 13.50 -0.79
C ILE A 122 0.27 14.29 -0.93
N SER A 123 0.32 15.29 -1.82
CA SER A 123 1.53 16.09 -2.07
C SER A 123 1.86 16.92 -0.84
N LYS A 124 0.84 17.59 -0.29
CA LYS A 124 0.93 18.33 0.96
C LYS A 124 1.39 17.45 2.12
N ASP A 125 0.85 16.24 2.26
CA ASP A 125 1.22 15.32 3.34
C ASP A 125 2.66 14.81 3.23
N VAL A 126 3.13 14.55 2.00
CA VAL A 126 4.53 14.18 1.73
C VAL A 126 5.45 15.32 2.13
N VAL A 127 5.16 16.55 1.70
CA VAL A 127 5.95 17.74 2.08
C VAL A 127 5.95 17.94 3.59
N ASN A 128 4.80 17.81 4.26
CA ASN A 128 4.70 17.90 5.72
C ASN A 128 5.52 16.81 6.44
N CYS A 129 5.64 15.62 5.87
CA CYS A 129 6.45 14.54 6.44
C CYS A 129 7.95 14.82 6.28
N ILE A 130 8.35 15.40 5.15
CA ILE A 130 9.75 15.72 4.84
C ILE A 130 10.21 16.94 5.63
N SER A 131 9.39 17.99 5.73
CA SER A 131 9.74 19.27 6.37
C SER A 131 10.03 19.15 7.88
N LYS A 132 9.49 18.12 8.54
CA LYS A 132 9.82 17.79 9.95
C LYS A 132 11.30 17.46 10.16
N GLU A 133 11.95 16.92 9.15
CA GLU A 133 13.35 16.51 9.20
C GLU A 133 14.24 17.45 8.41
N PHE A 134 13.72 17.99 7.30
CA PHE A 134 14.42 18.87 6.38
C PHE A 134 13.62 20.17 6.24
N PRO A 135 13.74 21.13 7.18
CA PRO A 135 12.98 22.38 7.14
C PRO A 135 13.33 23.24 5.92
N GLY A 136 14.51 23.04 5.32
CA GLY A 136 14.96 23.69 4.08
C GLY A 136 14.35 23.11 2.78
N VAL A 137 13.37 22.20 2.85
CA VAL A 137 12.73 21.68 1.64
C VAL A 137 11.87 22.74 0.95
N HIS A 138 12.12 22.98 -0.34
CA HIS A 138 11.32 23.90 -1.16
C HIS A 138 10.57 23.14 -2.26
N PRO A 139 9.28 22.80 -2.03
CA PRO A 139 8.49 22.08 -3.03
C PRO A 139 8.24 22.95 -4.27
N ILE A 140 8.47 22.38 -5.44
CA ILE A 140 8.20 22.99 -6.74
C ILE A 140 7.19 22.10 -7.47
N GLN A 141 6.04 22.67 -7.81
CA GLN A 141 5.02 22.00 -8.60
C GLN A 141 5.06 22.53 -10.04
N PRO A 142 5.44 21.71 -11.02
CA PRO A 142 5.46 22.12 -12.41
C PRO A 142 4.05 22.43 -12.89
N LYS A 143 3.83 23.65 -13.40
CA LYS A 143 2.58 23.98 -14.11
C LYS A 143 2.70 23.47 -15.54
N VAL A 144 1.99 22.40 -15.87
CA VAL A 144 1.86 21.94 -17.25
C VAL A 144 0.73 22.73 -17.90
N SER A 145 1.07 23.74 -18.70
CA SER A 145 0.10 24.38 -19.58
C SER A 145 -0.25 23.43 -20.73
N SER A 146 -1.45 22.85 -20.72
CA SER A 146 -2.00 22.06 -21.84
C SER A 146 -2.22 22.88 -23.11
N GLN A 147 -2.04 24.20 -23.06
CA GLN A 147 -1.96 25.07 -24.22
C GLN A 147 -0.53 25.11 -24.76
N GLY A 148 -0.16 24.18 -25.64
CA GLY A 148 1.14 24.28 -26.31
C GLY A 148 1.72 23.05 -27.01
N VAL A 149 0.92 22.07 -27.46
CA VAL A 149 1.41 21.05 -28.41
C VAL A 149 0.33 20.75 -29.46
N ARG A 150 0.09 21.73 -30.34
CA ARG A 150 -0.60 21.53 -31.64
C ARG A 150 0.00 22.44 -32.72
N ASP A 151 1.28 22.77 -32.57
CA ASP A 151 2.02 23.56 -33.54
C ASP A 151 3.16 22.69 -34.12
N PRO A 152 3.02 22.17 -35.35
CA PRO A 152 4.01 21.29 -35.97
C PRO A 152 5.37 21.97 -36.21
N GLU A 153 5.46 23.31 -36.23
CA GLU A 153 6.76 23.99 -36.39
C GLU A 153 7.64 23.91 -35.13
N LYS A 154 7.06 23.81 -33.94
CA LYS A 154 7.84 23.72 -32.69
C LYS A 154 8.54 22.38 -32.49
N LEU A 155 8.12 21.32 -33.19
CA LEU A 155 8.78 20.01 -33.16
C LEU A 155 10.12 20.00 -33.90
N SER A 156 10.29 20.86 -34.92
CA SER A 156 11.54 20.95 -35.70
C SER A 156 12.71 21.52 -34.88
N LYS A 157 12.43 22.42 -33.92
CA LYS A 157 13.47 23.03 -33.06
C LYS A 157 14.04 22.07 -32.00
N TYR A 158 13.25 21.11 -31.52
CA TYR A 158 13.72 20.13 -30.54
C TYR A 158 14.52 18.97 -31.18
N ALA A 159 14.42 18.77 -32.49
CA ALA A 159 15.11 17.69 -33.20
C ALA A 159 16.59 18.00 -33.57
N LEU A 160 17.04 19.27 -33.49
CA LEU A 160 18.36 19.68 -34.00
C LEU A 160 19.33 20.27 -32.97
N THR A 161 18.97 20.31 -31.68
CA THR A 161 19.87 20.83 -30.61
C THR A 161 20.45 19.76 -29.69
N SER A 162 20.38 18.48 -30.07
CA SER A 162 21.15 17.40 -29.43
C SER A 162 22.63 17.41 -29.89
N ARG A 163 23.34 18.51 -29.65
CA ARG A 163 24.80 18.50 -29.43
C ARG A 163 25.02 18.85 -27.96
N MET A 164 24.87 17.84 -27.10
CA MET A 164 25.33 17.93 -25.72
C MET A 164 26.87 17.89 -25.71
N PRO A 165 27.56 18.82 -25.03
CA PRO A 165 28.95 18.59 -24.64
C PRO A 165 28.99 17.38 -23.69
N ARG A 166 30.01 16.54 -23.87
CA ARG A 166 30.24 15.35 -23.04
C ARG A 166 30.46 15.77 -21.57
N LEU A 167 29.40 15.78 -20.78
CA LEU A 167 29.48 15.57 -19.34
C LEU A 167 29.01 14.15 -19.06
N ALA A 168 29.84 13.41 -18.34
CA ALA A 168 29.62 12.00 -18.00
C ALA A 168 28.23 11.78 -17.35
N PRO A 169 27.45 10.79 -17.80
CA PRO A 169 26.12 10.56 -17.25
C PRO A 169 26.23 9.67 -16.01
N ALA A 170 25.98 10.23 -14.84
CA ALA A 170 25.42 9.44 -13.74
C ALA A 170 23.90 9.36 -13.92
N CYS A 171 23.46 8.82 -15.06
CA CYS A 171 22.07 8.44 -15.28
C CYS A 171 21.82 7.11 -14.56
N PHE A 172 21.47 7.17 -13.28
CA PHE A 172 20.96 6.00 -12.59
C PHE A 172 19.50 5.80 -13.00
N ALA A 173 19.29 4.86 -13.93
CA ALA A 173 18.00 4.23 -14.13
C ALA A 173 17.55 3.64 -12.78
N PHE A 174 16.52 4.23 -12.17
CA PHE A 174 15.80 3.60 -11.08
C PHE A 174 15.05 2.40 -11.65
N SER A 175 15.75 1.28 -11.74
CA SER A 175 15.09 -0.02 -11.72
C SER A 175 14.50 -0.15 -10.32
N PHE A 176 13.18 -0.25 -10.24
CA PHE A 176 12.46 -0.64 -9.03
C PHE A 176 12.25 -2.17 -9.05
N PRO A 177 13.22 -3.02 -8.63
CA PRO A 177 12.88 -4.37 -8.24
C PRO A 177 13.35 -4.60 -6.81
N LEU A 178 12.45 -4.49 -5.82
CA LEU A 178 12.64 -5.20 -4.55
C LEU A 178 11.42 -5.28 -3.63
N PHE A 179 10.29 -4.63 -3.93
CA PHE A 179 9.10 -4.79 -3.09
C PHE A 179 8.25 -6.02 -3.41
N PHE A 180 8.56 -6.78 -4.48
CA PHE A 180 7.76 -7.94 -4.89
C PHE A 180 8.14 -9.27 -4.21
N PHE A 181 9.24 -9.35 -3.45
CA PHE A 181 9.71 -10.65 -2.93
C PHE A 181 9.27 -11.01 -1.50
N ALA A 182 8.81 -10.05 -0.70
CA ALA A 182 8.52 -10.33 0.72
C ALA A 182 7.11 -10.87 1.03
N PHE A 183 6.16 -10.86 0.07
CA PHE A 183 4.76 -11.23 0.37
C PHE A 183 4.30 -12.58 -0.25
N ARG A 184 5.19 -13.32 -0.93
CA ARG A 184 4.82 -14.60 -1.60
C ARG A 184 5.19 -15.88 -0.82
N SER A 185 5.74 -15.80 0.39
CA SER A 185 6.27 -16.99 1.09
C SER A 185 5.60 -17.38 2.43
N SER A 186 4.39 -16.92 2.75
CA SER A 186 3.71 -17.35 4.01
C SER A 186 2.33 -17.97 3.87
N VAL A 187 1.92 -18.40 2.67
CA VAL A 187 0.71 -19.24 2.53
C VAL A 187 1.01 -20.41 1.60
N MET A 188 0.80 -21.62 2.13
CA MET A 188 0.99 -22.95 1.52
C MET A 188 2.39 -23.56 1.63
N LYS A 189 2.69 -24.16 2.79
CA LYS A 189 3.32 -25.48 2.82
C LYS A 189 2.58 -26.33 3.88
N PRO A 190 1.74 -27.30 3.49
CA PRO A 190 1.16 -28.24 4.45
C PRO A 190 2.28 -29.13 5.02
N PRO A 191 2.19 -29.56 6.30
CA PRO A 191 3.17 -30.47 6.88
C PRO A 191 3.10 -31.84 6.16
N PRO A 192 4.23 -32.56 6.02
CA PRO A 192 4.20 -33.93 5.55
C PRO A 192 3.46 -34.80 6.57
N CYS A 193 2.44 -35.50 6.11
CA CYS A 193 1.78 -36.57 6.85
C CYS A 193 2.82 -37.64 7.19
N LEU A 194 3.25 -37.69 8.45
CA LEU A 194 4.05 -38.80 8.97
C LEU A 194 3.14 -40.01 9.14
N GLY A 195 3.54 -41.09 8.46
CA GLY A 195 2.81 -42.35 8.39
C GLY A 195 2.56 -42.98 9.74
N GLY A 196 1.43 -43.67 9.82
CA GLY A 196 1.01 -44.45 10.97
C GLY A 196 1.92 -45.65 11.24
N GLY A 197 2.22 -45.84 12.52
CA GLY A 197 2.64 -47.10 13.12
C GLY A 197 1.77 -47.35 14.37
N PRO A 198 1.49 -48.62 14.73
CA PRO A 198 0.42 -48.97 15.65
C PRO A 198 0.79 -48.70 17.11
N VAL A 199 -0.08 -48.01 17.84
CA VAL A 199 -0.01 -47.89 19.30
C VAL A 199 -0.67 -49.12 19.91
N THR A 200 0.15 -50.03 20.44
CA THR A 200 -0.30 -51.12 21.31
C THR A 200 -0.39 -50.61 22.75
N ALA A 201 -1.57 -50.79 23.34
CA ALA A 201 -1.88 -50.46 24.72
C ALA A 201 -1.27 -51.50 25.68
N ALA A 202 -0.61 -51.04 26.76
CA ALA A 202 -0.38 -51.85 27.95
C ALA A 202 -0.26 -50.96 29.21
N GLN A 203 -1.29 -51.08 30.06
CA GLN A 203 -1.26 -51.22 31.52
C GLN A 203 -0.47 -50.17 32.36
N ALA A 204 -1.19 -49.32 33.12
CA ALA A 204 -1.71 -49.58 34.48
C ALA A 204 -0.71 -49.16 35.57
N GLY A 205 -1.00 -48.02 36.21
CA GLY A 205 -0.32 -47.54 37.41
C GLY A 205 -1.29 -46.78 38.30
N ARG A 206 -1.81 -47.46 39.31
CA ARG A 206 -2.72 -46.93 40.35
C ARG A 206 -2.01 -45.87 41.19
N ARG A 207 -2.74 -44.83 41.62
CA ARG A 207 -2.71 -44.38 43.03
C ARG A 207 -3.93 -43.51 43.36
N SER A 208 -4.79 -44.06 44.22
CA SER A 208 -5.81 -43.35 44.99
C SER A 208 -5.19 -42.33 45.93
N TYR A 209 -5.91 -41.25 46.25
CA TYR A 209 -6.33 -40.94 47.63
C TYR A 209 -7.57 -40.04 47.63
N ASN A 210 -8.48 -40.36 48.55
CA ASN A 210 -9.80 -39.79 48.79
C ASN A 210 -9.75 -38.39 49.41
N HIS A 211 -10.80 -37.58 49.18
CA HIS A 211 -11.55 -36.99 50.29
C HIS A 211 -13.03 -36.73 49.92
N ARG A 212 -13.87 -36.89 50.96
CA ARG A 212 -15.32 -37.11 51.02
C ARG A 212 -16.17 -35.79 50.98
N PRO A 213 -17.53 -35.87 51.03
CA PRO A 213 -18.47 -35.01 50.29
C PRO A 213 -19.30 -34.05 51.17
N ALA A 214 -20.13 -33.22 50.52
CA ALA A 214 -21.38 -32.67 51.05
C ALA A 214 -22.44 -32.79 49.91
N GLN A 215 -23.50 -33.59 50.01
CA GLN A 215 -24.82 -33.26 50.62
C GLN A 215 -25.34 -31.88 50.18
N SER A 216 -26.59 -31.62 49.79
CA SER A 216 -27.79 -32.39 49.48
C SER A 216 -28.86 -31.33 49.15
N SER A 217 -29.53 -31.37 48.01
CA SER A 217 -30.86 -30.77 47.85
C SER A 217 -31.47 -31.21 46.52
N GLY A 218 -32.41 -32.14 46.61
CA GLY A 218 -33.33 -32.49 45.53
C GLY A 218 -34.48 -31.46 45.41
N PRO A 219 -35.37 -31.66 44.42
CA PRO A 219 -36.13 -30.61 43.77
C PRO A 219 -37.58 -30.50 44.27
N SER A 220 -38.27 -29.41 43.93
CA SER A 220 -39.74 -29.40 43.87
C SER A 220 -40.23 -28.37 42.84
N CYS A 221 -40.87 -28.88 41.79
CA CYS A 221 -41.74 -28.18 40.88
C CYS A 221 -42.99 -27.66 41.60
N VAL A 222 -43.50 -26.49 41.21
CA VAL A 222 -44.94 -26.18 41.25
C VAL A 222 -45.27 -25.25 40.07
N PHE A 223 -46.19 -25.71 39.23
CA PHE A 223 -47.06 -25.07 38.22
C PHE A 223 -46.67 -23.75 37.55
#